data_AF-A0A2E7D4W5-F1
#
_entry.id   AF-A0A2E7D4W5-F1
#
_cell.length_a   1.000
_cell.length_b   1.000
_cell.length_c   1.000
_cell.angle_alpha   90.00
_cell.angle_beta   90.00
_cell.angle_gamma   90.00
#
_symmetry.space_group_name_H-M   'P 1'
#
loop_
_entity.id
_entity.type
_entity.pdbx_description
1 polymer ?
#
loop_
_entity_poly.entity_id
_entity_poly.type
_entity_poly.pdbx_seq_one_letter_code
_entity_poly.pdbx_strand_id
1 'polypeptide(L)'
;MSLLLDELQRFSEFAKQSIDAGNSNHLSLDELFDEWRRLNPSTASMEEDHAAIAVALEDFENGDRGEVAGNLSRRVREQYGIDK
;
A
#
# COMPACT_ATOMS: atom_id res chain seq x y z
N MET A 1 -7.72 -20.18 15.98
CA MET A 1 -7.69 -20.24 14.51
C MET A 1 -6.81 -19.07 14.07
N SER A 2 -5.82 -19.28 13.19
CA SER A 2 -4.80 -18.26 12.85
C SER A 2 -5.44 -17.03 12.20
N LEU A 3 -5.02 -15.82 12.58
CA LEU A 3 -5.46 -14.54 11.99
C LEU A 3 -5.31 -14.51 10.46
N LEU A 4 -4.20 -15.07 9.95
CA LEU A 4 -3.92 -15.18 8.52
C LEU A 4 -4.95 -16.03 7.77
N LEU A 5 -5.44 -17.11 8.39
CA LEU A 5 -6.42 -18.00 7.78
C LEU A 5 -7.79 -17.33 7.66
N ASP A 6 -8.15 -16.51 8.64
CA ASP A 6 -9.40 -15.73 8.63
C ASP A 6 -9.34 -14.62 7.56
N GLU A 7 -8.22 -13.90 7.45
CA GLU A 7 -8.02 -12.90 6.39
C GLU A 7 -8.07 -13.52 4.98
N LEU A 8 -7.41 -14.67 4.78
CA LEU A 8 -7.40 -15.35 3.49
C LEU A 8 -8.80 -15.85 3.10
N GLN A 9 -9.58 -16.31 4.07
CA GLN A 9 -10.96 -16.71 3.84
C GLN A 9 -11.84 -15.51 3.45
N ARG A 10 -11.73 -14.40 4.18
CA ARG A 10 -12.49 -13.16 3.90
C ARG A 10 -12.14 -12.56 2.53
N PHE A 11 -10.86 -12.57 2.16
CA PHE A 11 -10.44 -12.17 0.81
C PHE A 11 -11.01 -13.10 -0.27
N SER A 12 -10.98 -14.43 -0.05
CA SER A 12 -11.56 -15.39 -1.00
C SER A 12 -13.06 -15.17 -1.21
N GLU A 13 -13.80 -14.86 -0.14
CA GLU A 13 -15.22 -14.53 -0.22
C GLU A 13 -15.48 -13.22 -0.97
N PHE A 14 -14.68 -12.19 -0.69
CA PHE A 14 -14.74 -10.92 -1.42
C PHE A 14 -14.46 -11.10 -2.92
N ALA A 15 -13.38 -11.81 -3.27
CA ALA A 15 -13.01 -12.01 -4.67
C ALA A 15 -14.11 -12.73 -5.47
N LYS A 16 -14.75 -13.75 -4.87
CA LYS A 16 -15.90 -14.44 -5.49
C LYS A 16 -17.07 -13.50 -5.73
N GLN A 17 -17.46 -12.72 -4.72
CA GLN A 17 -18.56 -11.76 -4.84
C GLN A 17 -18.28 -10.69 -5.90
N SER A 18 -17.04 -10.21 -5.98
CA SER A 18 -16.64 -9.17 -6.92
C SER A 18 -16.59 -9.67 -8.38
N ILE A 19 -16.23 -10.93 -8.59
CA ILE A 19 -16.33 -11.62 -9.88
C ILE A 19 -17.81 -11.83 -10.27
N ASP A 20 -18.62 -12.37 -9.35
CA ASP A 20 -20.03 -12.66 -9.61
C ASP A 20 -20.86 -11.39 -9.90
N ALA A 21 -20.49 -10.27 -9.27
CA ALA A 21 -21.12 -8.96 -9.50
C ALA A 21 -20.70 -8.29 -10.83
N GLY A 22 -19.73 -8.86 -11.57
CA GLY A 22 -19.21 -8.28 -12.81
C GLY A 22 -18.36 -7.01 -12.62
N ASN A 23 -18.15 -6.58 -11.38
CA ASN A 23 -17.38 -5.37 -11.02
C ASN A 23 -15.87 -5.55 -11.23
N SER A 24 -15.40 -6.79 -11.37
CA SER A 24 -13.97 -7.13 -11.38
C SER A 24 -13.50 -7.89 -12.60
N ASN A 25 -14.31 -7.94 -13.67
CA ASN A 25 -13.92 -8.57 -14.94
C ASN A 25 -12.67 -7.95 -15.60
N HIS A 26 -12.20 -6.81 -15.09
CA HIS A 26 -11.03 -6.09 -15.58
C HIS A 26 -9.88 -6.03 -14.58
N LEU A 27 -10.08 -6.47 -13.33
CA LEU A 27 -9.05 -6.41 -12.29
C LEU A 27 -8.29 -7.74 -12.23
N SER A 28 -6.97 -7.64 -12.16
CA SER A 28 -6.11 -8.75 -11.79
C SER A 28 -6.33 -9.16 -10.32
N LEU A 29 -5.80 -10.34 -9.94
CA LEU A 29 -5.89 -10.82 -8.56
C LEU A 29 -5.20 -9.87 -7.57
N ASP A 30 -4.08 -9.27 -7.98
CA ASP A 30 -3.32 -8.32 -7.16
C ASP A 30 -4.13 -7.03 -6.94
N GLU A 31 -4.75 -6.50 -8.01
CA GLU A 31 -5.62 -5.31 -7.91
C GLU A 31 -6.87 -5.58 -7.04
N LEU A 32 -7.44 -6.78 -7.12
CA LEU A 32 -8.53 -7.21 -6.25
C LEU A 32 -8.10 -7.28 -4.78
N PHE A 33 -6.88 -7.75 -4.53
CA PHE A 33 -6.33 -7.83 -3.19
C PHE A 33 -6.03 -6.45 -2.62
N ASP A 34 -5.51 -5.53 -3.43
CA ASP A 34 -5.28 -4.14 -3.05
C ASP A 34 -6.59 -3.43 -2.69
N GLU A 35 -7.63 -3.59 -3.51
CA GLU A 35 -8.95 -3.04 -3.24
C GLU A 35 -9.57 -3.62 -1.97
N TRP A 36 -9.42 -4.92 -1.76
CA TRP A 36 -9.89 -5.57 -0.53
C TRP A 36 -9.19 -5.01 0.71
N ARG A 37 -7.86 -4.85 0.68
CA ARG A 37 -7.08 -4.26 1.78
C ARG A 37 -7.45 -2.81 2.04
N ARG A 38 -7.73 -2.03 0.99
CA ARG A 38 -8.21 -0.66 1.10
C ARG A 38 -9.56 -0.56 1.81
N LEU A 39 -10.46 -1.51 1.56
CA LEU A 39 -11.79 -1.58 2.18
C LEU A 39 -11.77 -2.26 3.57
N ASN A 40 -10.76 -3.10 3.82
CA ASN A 40 -10.58 -3.87 5.05
C ASN A 40 -9.18 -3.63 5.64
N PRO A 41 -8.86 -2.39 6.04
CA PRO A 41 -7.57 -2.10 6.67
C PRO A 41 -7.41 -2.91 7.95
N SER A 42 -6.30 -3.64 8.07
CA SER A 42 -5.97 -4.36 9.30
C SER A 42 -5.54 -3.37 10.39
N THR A 43 -5.71 -3.74 11.67
CA THR A 43 -5.26 -2.90 12.78
C THR A 43 -3.76 -2.60 12.69
N ALA A 44 -2.96 -3.58 12.28
CA ALA A 44 -1.52 -3.40 12.07
C ALA A 44 -1.22 -2.39 10.94
N SER A 45 -1.95 -2.46 9.82
CA SER A 45 -1.81 -1.49 8.72
C SER A 45 -2.17 -0.08 9.18
N MET A 46 -3.23 0.07 9.99
CA MET A 46 -3.62 1.38 10.53
C MET A 46 -2.56 1.94 11.50
N GLU A 47 -1.97 1.10 12.34
CA GLU A 47 -0.91 1.50 13.27
C GLU A 47 0.36 1.93 12.53
N GLU A 48 0.77 1.20 11.49
CA GLU A 48 1.89 1.56 10.62
C GLU A 48 1.63 2.88 9.88
N ASP A 49 0.46 3.05 9.29
CA ASP A 49 0.08 4.28 8.58
C ASP A 49 0.08 5.48 9.55
N HIS A 50 -0.45 5.31 10.76
CA HIS A 50 -0.46 6.36 11.77
C HIS A 50 0.97 6.73 12.22
N ALA A 51 1.84 5.74 12.42
CA ALA A 51 3.24 5.97 12.75
C ALA A 51 3.98 6.70 11.62
N ALA A 52 3.75 6.31 10.37
CA ALA A 52 4.36 6.97 9.20
C ALA A 52 3.95 8.44 9.09
N ILE A 53 2.66 8.74 9.32
CA ILE A 53 2.16 10.13 9.33
C ILE A 53 2.77 10.92 10.48
N ALA A 54 2.86 10.33 11.68
CA ALA A 54 3.44 11.00 12.84
C ALA A 54 4.90 11.39 12.61
N VAL A 55 5.70 10.49 12.03
CA VAL A 55 7.10 10.77 11.66
C VAL A 55 7.19 11.87 10.61
N ALA A 56 6.37 11.81 9.57
CA ALA A 56 6.38 12.84 8.52
C ALA A 56 6.02 14.24 9.07
N LEU A 57 5.13 14.31 10.06
CA LEU A 57 4.81 15.56 10.75
C LEU A 57 5.97 16.06 11.61
N GLU A 58 6.63 15.17 12.36
CA GLU A 58 7.82 15.50 13.15
C GLU A 58 8.96 16.03 12.25
N ASP A 59 9.23 15.36 11.12
CA ASP A 59 10.23 15.80 10.15
C ASP A 59 9.88 17.19 9.60
N PHE A 60 8.60 17.43 9.29
CA PHE A 60 8.13 18.74 8.84
C PHE A 60 8.29 19.82 9.93
N GLU A 61 7.96 19.53 11.18
CA GLU A 61 8.17 20.45 12.30
C GLU A 61 9.65 20.77 12.52
N ASN A 62 10.53 19.80 12.28
CA ASN A 62 11.99 19.93 12.35
C ASN A 62 12.62 20.61 11.12
N GLY A 63 11.80 21.03 10.14
CA GLY A 63 12.25 21.84 9.01
C GLY A 63 12.42 21.07 7.70
N ASP A 64 12.10 19.78 7.65
CA ASP A 64 12.02 19.06 6.39
C ASP A 64 10.87 19.62 5.53
N ARG A 65 11.13 19.84 4.25
CA ARG A 65 10.17 20.34 3.26
C ARG A 65 10.07 19.40 2.06
N GLY A 66 10.65 18.21 2.18
CA GLY A 66 10.87 17.27 1.09
C GLY A 66 11.95 17.77 0.12
N GLU A 67 11.93 17.19 -1.08
CA GLU A 67 12.84 17.57 -2.15
C GLU A 67 12.10 17.74 -3.48
N VAL A 68 12.76 18.40 -4.44
CA VAL A 68 12.21 18.57 -5.79
C VAL A 68 11.98 17.20 -6.43
N ALA A 69 10.78 17.00 -6.98
CA ALA A 69 10.39 15.78 -7.66
C ALA A 69 11.46 15.35 -8.69
N GLY A 70 11.83 14.07 -8.64
CA GLY A 70 12.82 13.46 -9.53
C GLY A 70 14.27 13.56 -9.06
N ASN A 71 14.62 14.44 -8.09
CA ASN A 71 15.97 14.49 -7.55
C ASN A 71 16.35 13.20 -6.81
N LEU A 72 15.44 12.67 -5.99
CA LEU A 72 15.63 11.37 -5.33
C LEU A 72 15.89 10.26 -6.34
N SER A 73 15.03 10.17 -7.35
CA SER A 73 15.12 9.14 -8.39
C SER A 73 16.43 9.22 -9.16
N ARG A 74 16.90 10.43 -9.49
CA ARG A 74 18.21 10.65 -10.12
C ARG A 74 19.35 10.18 -9.20
N ARG A 75 19.36 10.61 -7.94
CA ARG A 75 20.37 10.20 -6.94
C ARG A 75 20.46 8.68 -6.81
N VAL A 76 19.32 8.01 -6.74
CA VAL A 76 19.24 6.54 -6.64
C VAL A 76 19.79 5.90 -7.92
N ARG A 77 19.41 6.39 -9.11
CA ARG A 77 19.94 5.85 -10.37
C ARG A 77 21.45 6.01 -10.49
N GLU A 78 21.99 7.16 -10.11
CA GLU A 78 23.43 7.41 -10.04
C GLU A 78 24.12 6.45 -9.05
N GLN A 79 23.56 6.30 -7.84
CA GLN A 79 24.10 5.43 -6.79
C GLN A 79 24.18 3.95 -7.22
N TYR A 80 23.20 3.47 -7.98
CA TYR A 80 23.12 2.08 -8.44
C TYR A 80 23.58 1.87 -9.89
N GLY A 81 24.08 2.91 -10.57
CA GLY A 81 24.56 2.82 -11.94
C GLY A 81 23.47 2.46 -12.97
N ILE A 82 22.23 2.86 -12.71
CA ILE A 82 21.05 2.64 -13.56
C ILE A 82 20.97 3.70 -14.67
N ASP A 83 21.67 4.82 -14.51
CA ASP A 83 21.89 5.81 -15.58
C ASP A 83 22.99 5.30 -16.54
N LYS A 84 22.61 4.41 -17.46
CA LYS A 84 23.38 4.08 -18.66
C LYS A 84 22.56 4.36 -19.90
#